data_AF-A0A7C3GKK3-F1
#
_entry.id   AF-A0A7C3GKK3-F1
#
_cell.length_a   1.000
_cell.length_b   1.000
_cell.length_c   1.000
_cell.angle_alpha   90.00
_cell.angle_beta   90.00
_cell.angle_gamma   90.00
#
_symmetry.space_group_name_H-M   'P 1'
#
loop_
_entity.id
_entity.type
_entity.pdbx_description
1 polymer ?
#
loop_
_entity_poly.entity_id
_entity_poly.type
_entity_poly.pdbx_seq_one_letter_code
_entity_poly.pdbx_strand_id
1 'polypeptide(L)' 'MQNIVQEINQNKKRPWNLGKLVGQKSPLTPQQVWAIRVRLQLADHKRDLALFNLALD' A
#
# COMPACT_ATOMS: atom_id res chain seq x y z
N MET A 1 0.87 39.09 -12.27
CA MET A 1 1.43 37.91 -11.58
C MET A 1 0.32 37.01 -11.00
N GLN A 2 -0.66 36.58 -11.81
CA GLN A 2 -1.81 35.79 -11.33
C GLN A 2 -2.17 34.58 -12.22
N ASN A 3 -1.33 34.21 -13.20
CA ASN A 3 -1.69 33.19 -14.19
C ASN A 3 -0.89 31.87 -14.12
N ILE A 4 0.08 31.71 -13.22
CA ILE A 4 0.86 30.46 -13.13
C ILE A 4 0.15 29.39 -12.28
N VAL A 5 -0.77 29.79 -11.40
CA VAL A 5 -1.38 28.88 -10.43
C VAL A 5 -2.59 28.12 -10.99
N GLN A 6 -3.14 28.54 -12.14
CA GLN A 6 -4.40 28.02 -12.68
C GLN A 6 -4.21 26.85 -13.69
N GLU A 7 -2.98 26.56 -14.13
CA GLU A 7 -2.75 25.63 -15.25
C GLU A 7 -2.53 24.16 -14.85
N ILE A 8 -2.42 23.83 -13.57
CA ILE A 8 -2.24 22.44 -13.09
C ILE A 8 -3.56 21.70 -12.85
N ASN A 9 -4.68 22.20 -13.38
CA ASN A 9 -6.01 21.70 -13.09
C ASN A 9 -6.63 20.89 -14.23
N GLN A 10 -5.89 19.92 -14.78
CA GLN A 10 -6.48 18.90 -15.65
C GLN A 10 -6.00 17.51 -15.22
N ASN A 11 -6.83 16.89 -14.38
CA ASN A 11 -6.94 15.45 -14.19
C ASN A 11 -5.74 14.68 -13.57
N LYS A 12 -5.08 15.25 -12.56
CA LYS A 12 -4.27 14.46 -11.62
C LYS A 12 -5.06 14.23 -10.35
N LYS A 13 -5.54 12.99 -10.12
CA LYS A 13 -6.08 12.56 -8.82
C LYS A 13 -5.06 12.97 -7.76
N ARG A 14 -5.39 13.98 -6.96
CA ARG A 14 -4.50 14.43 -5.88
C ARG A 14 -4.22 13.20 -5.01
N PRO A 15 -2.95 12.87 -4.74
CA PRO A 15 -2.64 11.68 -3.97
C PRO A 15 -3.24 11.84 -2.57
N TRP A 16 -3.80 10.76 -2.02
CA TRP A 16 -4.52 10.78 -0.73
C TRP A 16 -3.66 11.29 0.44
N ASN A 17 -2.34 11.28 0.27
CA ASN A 17 -1.32 11.73 1.22
C ASN A 17 -0.68 13.09 0.86
N LEU A 18 -1.22 13.87 -0.09
CA LEU A 18 -0.64 15.18 -0.43
C LEU A 18 -0.64 16.11 0.79
N GLY A 19 0.54 16.59 1.19
CA GLY A 19 0.72 17.47 2.35
C GLY A 19 0.67 16.78 3.71
N LYS A 20 0.57 15.45 3.77
CA LYS A 20 0.63 14.69 5.03
C LYS A 20 2.01 14.06 5.19
N LEU A 21 2.71 14.40 6.28
CA LEU A 21 3.94 13.70 6.69
C LEU A 21 3.55 12.32 7.23
N VAL A 22 3.45 11.33 6.35
CA VAL A 22 3.18 9.95 6.75
C VAL A 22 4.51 9.36 7.23
N GLY A 23 4.64 9.14 8.53
CA GLY A 23 5.79 8.46 9.10
C GLY A 23 5.89 7.00 8.63
N GLN A 24 6.91 6.29 9.11
CA GLN A 24 7.03 4.86 8.85
C GLN A 24 5.75 4.15 9.27
N LYS A 25 5.15 3.38 8.35
CA LYS A 25 4.03 2.50 8.71
C LYS A 25 4.54 1.46 9.70
N SER A 26 3.78 1.21 10.76
CA SER A 26 4.13 0.17 11.73
C SER A 26 4.30 -1.18 11.01
N PRO A 27 5.31 -1.98 11.40
CA PRO A 27 5.47 -3.32 10.87
C PRO A 27 4.25 -4.18 11.20
N LEU A 28 4.03 -5.22 10.40
CA LEU A 28 2.96 -6.18 10.65
C LEU A 28 3.27 -6.96 11.94
N THR A 29 2.24 -7.21 12.76
CA THR A 29 2.39 -8.08 13.91
C THR A 29 2.46 -9.56 13.47
N PRO A 30 3.07 -10.46 14.24
CA PRO A 30 3.09 -11.90 13.91
C PRO A 30 1.69 -12.50 13.71
N GLN A 31 0.70 -12.03 14.48
CA GLN A 31 -0.69 -12.44 14.34
C GLN A 31 -1.30 -12.00 13.00
N GLN A 32 -0.97 -10.79 12.54
CA GLN A 32 -1.42 -10.29 11.23
C GLN A 32 -0.77 -11.07 10.08
N VAL A 33 0.53 -11.37 10.19
CA VAL A 33 1.25 -12.21 9.21
C VAL A 33 0.60 -13.59 9.10
N TRP A 34 0.33 -14.24 10.25
CA TRP A 34 -0.35 -15.53 10.29
C TRP A 34 -1.75 -15.46 9.64
N ALA A 35 -2.54 -14.44 9.99
CA ALA A 35 -3.89 -14.27 9.43
C ALA A 35 -3.87 -14.09 7.90
N ILE A 36 -2.92 -13.35 7.36
CA ILE A 36 -2.74 -13.18 5.90
C ILE A 36 -2.37 -14.52 5.26
N ARG A 37 -1.40 -15.24 5.84
CA ARG A 37 -0.96 -16.54 5.34
C ARG A 37 -2.10 -17.55 5.25
N VAL A 38 -2.91 -17.65 6.31
CA VAL A 38 -4.06 -18.57 6.36
C VAL A 38 -5.10 -18.19 5.30
N ARG A 39 -5.40 -16.91 5.11
CA ARG A 39 -6.34 -16.47 4.07
C ARG A 39 -5.86 -16.84 2.67
N LEU A 40 -4.57 -16.69 2.38
CA LEU A 40 -4.00 -17.09 1.08
C LEU A 40 -4.02 -18.61 0.86
N GLN A 41 -3.79 -19.38 1.92
CA GLN A 41 -3.91 -20.85 1.88
C GLN A 41 -5.35 -21.30 1.63
N LEU A 42 -6.32 -20.71 2.33
CA LEU A 42 -7.74 -21.04 2.17
C LEU A 42 -8.28 -20.66 0.79
N ALA A 43 -7.72 -19.63 0.16
CA ALA A 43 -8.08 -19.23 -1.20
C ALA A 43 -7.40 -20.10 -2.29
N ASP A 44 -6.45 -20.98 -1.93
CA ASP A 44 -5.57 -21.70 -2.86
C ASP A 44 -4.72 -20.79 -3.78
N HIS A 45 -4.40 -19.57 -3.30
CA HIS A 45 -3.56 -18.61 -4.02
C HIS A 45 -2.06 -18.94 -3.86
N LYS A 46 -1.61 -20.03 -4.48
CA LYS A 46 -0.24 -20.56 -4.32
C LYS A 46 0.85 -19.55 -4.70
N ARG A 47 0.64 -18.77 -5.77
CA ARG A 47 1.59 -17.73 -6.22
C ARG A 47 1.71 -16.62 -5.18
N ASP A 48 0.58 -16.09 -4.71
CA ASP A 48 0.58 -14.97 -3.77
C ASP A 48 1.12 -15.41 -2.40
N LEU A 49 0.81 -16.64 -1.98
CA LEU A 49 1.38 -17.25 -0.79
C LEU A 49 2.91 -17.36 -0.88
N ALA A 50 3.44 -17.80 -2.02
CA ALA A 50 4.88 -17.90 -2.24
C ALA A 50 5.55 -16.52 -2.24
N LEU A 51 4.98 -15.53 -2.91
CA LEU A 51 5.49 -14.16 -2.93
C LEU A 51 5.44 -13.51 -1.53
N PHE A 52 4.37 -13.75 -0.78
CA PHE A 52 4.23 -13.25 0.58
C PHE A 52 5.29 -13.85 1.51
N ASN A 53 5.48 -15.17 1.46
CA ASN A 53 6.53 -15.83 2.25
C ASN A 53 7.93 -15.33 1.85
N LEU A 54 8.21 -15.18 0.54
CA LEU A 54 9.50 -14.68 0.05
C LEU A 54 9.81 -13.25 0.50
N ALA A 55 8.79 -12.39 0.62
CA ALA A 55 8.98 -11.01 1.06
C ALA A 55 9.15 -10.89 2.59
N LEU A 56 8.86 -11.95 3.34
CA LEU A 56 9.00 -12.00 4.80
C LEU A 56 10.27 -12.73 5.25
N ASP A 57 10.87 -13.53 4.38
CA ASP A 57 12.19 -14.14 4.58
C ASP A 57 13.29 -13.07 4.53
#